data_AF-A0A522LG14-F1
#
_entry.id   AF-A0A522LG14-F1
#
_cell.length_a   1.000
_cell.length_b   1.000
_cell.length_c   1.000
_cell.angle_alpha   90.00
_cell.angle_beta   90.00
_cell.angle_gamma   90.00
#
_symmetry.space_group_name_H-M   'P 1'
#
loop_
_entity.id
_entity.type
_entity.pdbx_description
1 polymer ?
#
loop_
_entity_poly.entity_id
_entity_poly.type
_entity_poly.pdbx_seq_one_letter_code
_entity_poly.pdbx_strand_id
1 'polypeptide(L)' 'MEALKTYLKEVRLIPLLTPKQEIELNKKIRRGDEMARKDMIRANLRLVINIAKRYMHL' A
#
# COMPACT_ATOMS: atom_id res chain seq x y z
N MET A 1 20.58 7.52 -1.51
CA MET A 1 20.30 7.39 -0.07
C MET A 1 20.00 5.94 0.28
N GLU A 2 20.68 5.41 1.30
CA GLU A 2 20.49 4.05 1.80
C GLU A 2 19.09 3.84 2.41
N ALA A 3 18.57 4.85 3.12
CA ALA A 3 17.23 4.85 3.72
C ALA A 3 16.10 4.57 2.70
N LEU A 4 16.15 5.19 1.52
CA LEU A 4 15.15 4.96 0.47
C LEU A 4 15.20 3.53 -0.06
N LYS A 5 16.41 2.97 -0.25
CA LYS A 5 16.57 1.59 -0.71
C LYS A 5 16.01 0.60 0.31
N THR A 6 16.23 0.84 1.61
CA THR A 6 15.69 0.02 2.70
C THR A 6 14.16 0.11 2.74
N TYR A 7 13.58 1.32 2.70
CA TYR A 7 12.14 1.51 2.65
C TYR A 7 11.48 0.79 1.46
N LEU A 8 12.08 0.89 0.27
CA LEU A 8 11.58 0.18 -0.91
C LEU A 8 11.67 -1.36 -0.79
N LYS A 9 12.65 -1.88 -0.03
CA LYS A 9 12.72 -3.32 0.29
C LYS A 9 11.58 -3.72 1.21
N GLU A 10 11.32 -2.95 2.26
CA GLU A 10 10.25 -3.22 3.23
C GLU A 10 8.87 -3.22 2.57
N VAL A 11 8.57 -2.23 1.71
CA VAL A 11 7.28 -2.16 1.01
C VAL A 11 7.04 -3.38 0.11
N ARG A 12 8.09 -4.00 -0.45
CA ARG A 12 7.96 -5.21 -1.27
C ARG A 12 7.52 -6.45 -0.48
N LEU A 13 7.72 -6.46 0.84
CA LEU A 13 7.32 -7.57 1.72
C LEU A 13 5.84 -7.51 2.12
N ILE A 14 5.16 -6.39 1.84
CA ILE A 14 3.73 -6.23 2.14
C ILE A 14 2.94 -7.14 1.18
N PRO A 15 2.11 -8.07 1.70
CA PRO A 15 1.31 -8.94 0.85
C PRO A 15 0.25 -8.15 0.10
N LEU A 16 -0.09 -8.62 -1.10
CA LEU A 16 -1.22 -8.08 -1.85
C LEU A 16 -2.54 -8.48 -1.20
N LEU A 17 -3.52 -7.58 -1.27
CA LEU A 17 -4.89 -7.91 -0.93
C LEU A 17 -5.52 -8.74 -2.06
N THR A 18 -6.28 -9.74 -1.65
CA THR A 18 -7.24 -10.41 -2.53
C THR A 18 -8.49 -9.53 -2.70
N PRO A 19 -9.26 -9.70 -3.80
CA PRO A 19 -10.49 -8.92 -4.00
C PRO A 19 -11.47 -9.03 -2.82
N LYS A 20 -11.55 -10.20 -2.18
CA LYS A 20 -12.39 -10.40 -1.00
C LYS A 20 -11.92 -9.56 0.19
N GLN A 21 -10.60 -9.48 0.43
CA GLN A 21 -10.05 -8.66 1.50
C GLN A 21 -10.28 -7.16 1.25
N GLU A 22 -10.18 -6.70 0.01
CA GLU A 22 -10.46 -5.31 -0.35
C GLU A 22 -11.91 -4.93 -0.04
N ILE A 23 -12.87 -5.80 -0.36
CA ILE A 23 -14.28 -5.59 -0.05
C ILE A 23 -14.49 -5.49 1.47
N GLU A 24 -13.90 -6.39 2.25
CA GLU A 24 -14.05 -6.39 3.71
C GLU A 24 -13.41 -5.16 4.36
N LEU A 25 -12.20 -4.77 3.93
CA LEU A 25 -11.56 -3.54 4.39
C LEU A 25 -12.40 -2.31 4.03
N ASN A 26 -12.94 -2.22 2.82
CA ASN A 26 -13.80 -1.10 2.42
C ASN A 26 -15.06 -0.99 3.30
N LYS A 27 -15.70 -2.12 3.65
CA LYS A 27 -16.85 -2.11 4.58
C LYS A 27 -16.47 -1.54 5.95
N LYS A 28 -15.30 -1.90 6.49
CA LYS A 28 -14.79 -1.38 7.76
C LYS A 28 -14.44 0.10 7.68
N ILE A 29 -13.75 0.52 6.62
CA ILE A 29 -13.39 1.92 6.36
C ILE A 29 -14.65 2.80 6.33
N ARG A 30 -15.72 2.35 5.66
CA ARG A 30 -17.00 3.08 5.62
C ARG A 30 -17.66 3.26 6.99
N ARG A 31 -17.27 2.46 7.99
CA ARG A 31 -17.72 2.58 9.38
C ARG A 31 -16.77 3.41 10.25
N GLY A 32 -15.73 4.00 9.67
CA GLY A 32 -14.74 4.82 10.38
C GLY A 32 -13.56 4.04 10.96
N ASP A 33 -13.31 2.81 10.51
CA ASP A 33 -12.17 2.01 10.97
C ASP A 33 -10.85 2.54 10.36
N GLU A 34 -10.12 3.34 11.14
CA GLU A 34 -8.83 3.89 10.74
C GLU A 34 -7.74 2.84 10.58
N MET A 35 -7.82 1.69 11.27
CA MET A 35 -6.86 0.61 11.08
C MET A 35 -7.06 -0.06 9.73
N ALA A 36 -8.32 -0.35 9.37
CA ALA A 36 -8.65 -0.85 8.04
C ALA A 36 -8.19 0.12 6.93
N ARG A 37 -8.30 1.44 7.16
CA ARG A 37 -7.80 2.46 6.24
C ARG A 37 -6.28 2.42 6.10
N LYS A 38 -5.54 2.32 7.21
CA LYS A 38 -4.07 2.19 7.20
C LYS A 38 -3.62 0.92 6.47
N ASP A 39 -4.32 -0.20 6.67
CA ASP A 39 -4.01 -1.47 6.03
C ASP A 39 -4.23 -1.39 4.51
N MET A 40 -5.35 -0.78 4.08
CA MET A 40 -5.64 -0.52 2.67
C MET A 40 -4.55 0.36 2.02
N ILE A 41 -4.11 1.42 2.70
CA ILE A 41 -3.03 2.29 2.21
C ILE A 41 -1.73 1.49 2.07
N ARG A 42 -1.35 0.73 3.11
CA ARG A 42 -0.13 -0.08 3.13
C ARG A 42 -0.08 -1.09 1.99
N ALA A 43 -1.17 -1.81 1.75
CA ALA A 43 -1.26 -2.78 0.65
C ALA A 43 -1.07 -2.13 -0.73
N ASN A 44 -1.46 -0.86 -0.89
CA ASN A 44 -1.38 -0.12 -2.14
C ASN A 44 -0.08 0.68 -2.32
N LEU A 45 0.83 0.72 -1.34
CA LEU A 45 2.10 1.46 -1.45
C LEU A 45 2.93 1.03 -2.66
N ARG A 46 2.91 -0.27 -3.00
CA ARG A 46 3.64 -0.81 -4.16
C ARG A 46 3.11 -0.24 -5.48
N LEU A 47 1.79 -0.05 -5.59
CA LEU A 47 1.16 0.55 -6.77
C LEU A 47 1.59 2.01 -6.91
N VAL A 48 1.48 2.79 -5.82
CA VAL A 48 1.88 4.20 -5.81
C VAL A 48 3.33 4.38 -6.23
N ILE A 49 4.25 3.58 -5.67
CA ILE A 49 5.67 3.63 -6.02
C ILE A 49 5.89 3.30 -7.50
N ASN A 50 5.21 2.28 -8.03
CA ASN A 50 5.32 1.92 -9.44
C ASN A 50 4.84 3.03 -10.37
N ILE A 51 3.77 3.75 -9.99
CA ILE A 51 3.30 4.92 -10.73
C ILE A 51 4.31 6.06 -10.62
N ALA A 52 4.73 6.40 -9.40
CA ALA A 52 5.67 7.51 -9.15
C ALA A 52 7.01 7.34 -9.89
N LYS A 53 7.54 6.11 -9.97
CA LYS A 53 8.76 5.82 -10.75
C LYS A 53 8.66 6.26 -12.21
N ARG A 54 7.49 6.09 -12.85
CA ARG A 54 7.27 6.51 -14.24
C ARG A 54 7.39 8.02 -14.43
N TYR A 55 7.04 8.81 -13.41
CA TYR A 55 7.11 10.27 -13.45
C TYR A 55 8.47 10.82 -13.01
N MET A 56 9.24 10.05 -12.25
CA MET A 56 10.52 10.50 -11.70
C MET A 56 11.74 10.17 -12.57
N HIS A 57 11.58 9.48 -13.71
CA HIS A 57 12.70 8.89 -14.47
C HIS A 57 13.71 8.15 -13.56
N LEU A 58 13.20 7.44 -12.55
CA LEU A 58 13.98 6.55 -11.68
C LEU A 58 14.11 5.14 -12.26
#